data_AF-A0A6P2B761-F1
#
_entry.id   AF-A0A6P2B761-F1
#
_cell.length_a   1.000
_cell.length_b   1.000
_cell.length_c   1.000
_cell.angle_alpha   90.00
_cell.angle_beta   90.00
_cell.angle_gamma   90.00
#
_symmetry.space_group_name_H-M   'P 1'
#
loop_
_entity.id
_entity.type
_entity.pdbx_description
1 polymer ?
#
loop_
_entity_poly.entity_id
_entity_poly.type
_entity_poly.pdbx_seq_one_letter_code
_entity_poly.pdbx_strand_id
1 'polypeptide(L)'
;MSSKNEPQAVTEADIPHWPRIMLIRPRTVLIAVAVLLVLSWALFLVIDIFKWIELGTDIPAWGFLFNVGPVEWSQWYMQTFAIVLCCFNYVFLIRANRRMAARFFLIFGAGLCFMLIEDTGDIRHVLSATFRDQFGDEVFGLHYRFVADFPYFALLASLPAYAFLFYARHVWLSFRSRLHIFAGVSLYALAAISSALRHFRDFYTRLGEWIDANILGFRFPIPDGLGQEWGYFYLVDGPLEETIEVLALTLIITAILAFTANFRAGRLPASGEETAN
;
A
#
# COMPACT_ATOMS: atom_id res chain seq x y z
N MET A 1 48.88 13.10 19.30
CA MET A 1 47.80 12.16 18.94
C MET A 1 46.52 12.68 19.56
N SER A 2 45.67 13.34 18.78
CA SER A 2 44.38 13.85 19.28
C SER A 2 43.39 12.68 19.29
N SER A 3 43.00 12.25 20.49
CA SER A 3 41.86 11.39 20.71
C SER A 3 40.65 12.07 20.09
N LYS A 4 40.24 11.65 18.88
CA LYS A 4 38.96 12.06 18.31
C LYS A 4 37.91 11.59 19.32
N ASN A 5 37.29 12.53 20.03
CA ASN A 5 36.07 12.28 20.79
C ASN A 5 35.03 11.77 19.79
N GLU A 6 34.94 10.45 19.64
CA GLU A 6 33.85 9.85 18.92
C GLU A 6 32.58 10.25 19.67
N PRO A 7 31.61 10.87 18.98
CA PRO A 7 30.35 11.23 19.62
C PRO A 7 29.76 9.95 20.21
N GLN A 8 29.59 9.94 21.54
CA GLN A 8 28.96 8.83 22.24
C GLN A 8 27.60 8.57 21.58
N ALA A 9 27.39 7.32 21.16
CA ALA A 9 26.14 6.92 20.54
C ALA A 9 25.00 7.21 21.51
N VAL A 10 24.04 8.02 21.07
CA VAL A 10 22.79 8.30 21.80
C VAL A 10 22.17 6.96 22.16
N THR A 11 22.09 6.68 23.46
CA THR A 11 21.49 5.45 23.99
C THR A 11 19.98 5.60 24.09
N GLU A 12 19.24 4.51 24.24
CA GLU A 12 17.77 4.55 24.41
C GLU A 12 17.33 5.50 25.54
N ALA A 13 18.17 5.65 26.58
CA ALA A 13 17.94 6.52 27.72
C ALA A 13 17.87 8.03 27.36
N ASP A 14 18.37 8.42 26.20
CA ASP A 14 18.45 9.82 25.76
C ASP A 14 17.21 10.27 24.97
N ILE A 15 16.26 9.36 24.67
CA ILE A 15 14.99 9.70 24.00
C ILE A 15 13.91 9.83 25.09
N PRO A 16 13.52 11.05 25.51
CA PRO A 16 12.76 11.25 26.75
C PRO A 16 11.39 10.57 26.70
N HIS A 17 10.72 10.60 25.53
CA HIS A 17 9.39 10.01 25.35
C HIS A 17 9.17 9.56 23.90
N TRP A 18 8.77 8.29 23.73
CA TRP A 18 8.29 7.77 22.45
C TRP A 18 6.85 8.22 22.18
N PRO A 19 6.53 8.73 20.97
CA PRO A 19 5.15 9.06 20.60
C PRO A 19 4.24 7.84 20.75
N ARG A 20 3.02 8.03 21.28
CA ARG A 20 2.07 6.92 21.53
C ARG A 20 1.80 6.06 20.30
N ILE A 21 1.77 6.68 19.11
CA ILE A 21 1.58 5.96 17.84
C ILE A 21 2.69 4.94 17.55
N MET A 22 3.92 5.20 18.01
CA MET A 22 5.08 4.32 17.87
C MET A 22 5.07 3.18 18.91
N LEU A 23 4.10 3.20 19.84
CA LEU A 23 3.89 2.17 20.86
C LEU A 23 2.84 1.14 20.43
N ILE A 24 2.15 1.37 19.32
CA ILE A 24 1.10 0.47 18.82
C ILE A 24 1.74 -0.89 18.50
N ARG A 25 1.08 -1.96 18.98
CA ARG A 25 1.55 -3.32 18.72
C ARG A 25 1.21 -3.68 17.26
N PRO A 26 2.17 -4.20 16.47
CA PRO A 26 1.92 -4.55 15.07
C PRO A 26 0.72 -5.51 14.89
N ARG A 27 0.54 -6.46 15.82
CA ARG A 27 -0.61 -7.38 15.83
C ARG A 27 -1.97 -6.68 15.93
N THR A 28 -2.05 -5.55 16.63
CA THR A 28 -3.31 -4.81 16.78
C THR A 28 -3.75 -4.22 15.45
N VAL A 29 -2.81 -3.71 14.65
CA VAL A 29 -3.10 -3.20 13.30
C VAL A 29 -3.59 -4.32 12.39
N LEU A 30 -2.89 -5.47 12.38
CA LEU A 30 -3.31 -6.64 11.61
C LEU A 30 -4.71 -7.12 11.97
N ILE A 31 -5.03 -7.23 13.27
CA ILE A 31 -6.35 -7.69 13.72
C ILE A 31 -7.43 -6.68 13.34
N ALA A 32 -7.18 -5.39 13.53
CA ALA A 32 -8.15 -4.35 13.19
C ALA A 32 -8.51 -4.36 11.70
N VAL A 33 -7.50 -4.46 10.83
CA VAL A 33 -7.72 -4.52 9.38
C VAL A 33 -8.35 -5.85 8.95
N ALA A 34 -7.94 -6.97 9.54
CA ALA A 34 -8.58 -8.25 9.27
C ALA A 34 -10.08 -8.23 9.62
N VAL A 35 -10.44 -7.63 10.77
CA VAL A 35 -11.84 -7.44 11.15
C VAL A 35 -12.58 -6.53 10.16
N LEU A 36 -11.98 -5.41 9.76
CA LEU A 36 -12.57 -4.51 8.76
C LEU A 36 -12.86 -5.27 7.45
N LEU A 37 -11.87 -5.94 6.88
CA LEU A 37 -12.01 -6.65 5.62
C LEU A 37 -13.02 -7.80 5.71
N VAL A 38 -12.98 -8.60 6.78
CA VAL A 38 -13.96 -9.68 6.98
C VAL A 38 -15.37 -9.13 7.08
N LEU A 39 -15.58 -8.03 7.80
CA LEU A 39 -16.91 -7.40 7.91
C LEU A 39 -17.37 -6.81 6.57
N SER A 40 -16.48 -6.12 5.83
CA SER A 40 -16.81 -5.59 4.50
C SER A 40 -17.18 -6.70 3.52
N TRP A 41 -16.40 -7.78 3.46
CA TRP A 41 -16.72 -8.94 2.62
C TRP A 41 -18.00 -9.65 3.06
N ALA A 42 -18.23 -9.81 4.36
CA ALA A 42 -19.46 -10.42 4.87
C ALA A 42 -20.69 -9.58 4.50
N LEU A 43 -20.63 -8.26 4.65
CA LEU A 43 -21.69 -7.35 4.26
C LEU A 43 -21.94 -7.38 2.75
N PHE A 44 -20.88 -7.34 1.95
CA PHE A 44 -20.98 -7.53 0.50
C PHE A 44 -21.70 -8.84 0.17
N LEU A 45 -21.26 -9.99 0.69
CA LEU A 45 -21.89 -11.27 0.38
C LEU A 45 -23.36 -11.33 0.82
N VAL A 46 -23.67 -10.86 2.03
CA VAL A 46 -25.03 -10.90 2.61
C VAL A 46 -26.01 -10.00 1.82
N ILE A 47 -25.58 -8.78 1.50
CA ILE A 47 -26.45 -7.78 0.87
C ILE A 47 -26.52 -7.99 -0.63
N ASP A 48 -25.37 -8.16 -1.29
CA ASP A 48 -25.30 -8.10 -2.75
C ASP A 48 -25.43 -9.46 -3.43
N ILE A 49 -24.85 -10.51 -2.85
CA ILE A 49 -24.81 -11.85 -3.47
C ILE A 49 -25.96 -12.72 -3.00
N PHE A 50 -26.23 -12.74 -1.69
CA PHE A 50 -27.30 -13.56 -1.11
C PHE A 50 -28.64 -12.82 -1.01
N LYS A 51 -28.64 -11.49 -1.18
CA LYS A 51 -29.85 -10.64 -1.11
C LYS A 51 -30.67 -10.87 0.17
N TRP A 52 -30.00 -11.09 1.31
CA TRP A 52 -30.69 -11.26 2.60
C TRP A 52 -31.19 -9.94 3.19
N ILE A 53 -30.63 -8.81 2.73
CA ILE A 53 -30.98 -7.45 3.14
C ILE A 53 -31.09 -6.60 1.87
N GLU A 54 -32.15 -5.82 1.76
CA GLU A 54 -32.35 -4.84 0.69
C GLU A 54 -32.04 -3.43 1.21
N LEU A 55 -31.07 -2.73 0.61
CA LEU A 55 -30.66 -1.40 1.05
C LEU A 55 -31.56 -0.27 0.51
N GLY A 56 -32.41 -0.54 -0.48
CA GLY A 56 -33.26 0.47 -1.12
C GLY A 56 -32.47 1.55 -1.87
N THR A 57 -31.20 1.27 -2.22
CA THR A 57 -30.29 2.17 -2.95
C THR A 57 -29.92 1.57 -4.30
N ASP A 58 -29.71 2.42 -5.30
CA ASP A 58 -29.29 2.00 -6.65
C ASP A 58 -27.81 1.59 -6.71
N ILE A 59 -27.03 1.96 -5.68
CA ILE A 59 -25.62 1.60 -5.56
C ILE A 59 -25.52 0.27 -4.78
N PRO A 60 -24.92 -0.78 -5.36
CA PRO A 60 -24.65 -2.02 -4.65
C PRO A 60 -23.75 -1.80 -3.43
N ALA A 61 -23.89 -2.66 -2.42
CA ALA A 61 -23.11 -2.52 -1.18
C ALA A 61 -21.60 -2.56 -1.44
N TRP A 62 -21.12 -3.36 -2.40
CA TRP A 62 -19.71 -3.42 -2.77
C TRP A 62 -19.17 -2.07 -3.22
N GLY A 63 -19.94 -1.30 -4.00
CA GLY A 63 -19.51 0.00 -4.49
C GLY A 63 -19.29 0.97 -3.34
N PHE A 64 -20.22 0.98 -2.37
CA PHE A 64 -20.05 1.78 -1.16
C PHE A 64 -18.90 1.29 -0.27
N LEU A 65 -18.78 -0.03 -0.04
CA LEU A 65 -17.82 -0.59 0.90
C LEU A 65 -16.38 -0.45 0.42
N PHE A 66 -16.14 -0.70 -0.88
CA PHE A 66 -14.81 -0.81 -1.45
C PHE A 66 -14.37 0.44 -2.22
N ASN A 67 -15.26 1.11 -2.98
CA ASN A 67 -14.83 2.16 -3.93
C ASN A 67 -15.04 3.60 -3.48
N VAL A 68 -15.93 3.85 -2.51
CA VAL A 68 -16.22 5.24 -2.04
C VAL A 68 -16.32 5.36 -0.52
N GLY A 69 -15.95 4.32 0.22
CA GLY A 69 -16.28 4.20 1.63
C GLY A 69 -15.16 3.59 2.48
N PRO A 70 -15.51 2.73 3.45
CA PRO A 70 -14.62 2.42 4.57
C PRO A 70 -13.30 1.77 4.18
N VAL A 71 -13.25 0.96 3.11
CA VAL A 71 -12.00 0.30 2.69
C VAL A 71 -11.06 1.33 2.04
N GLU A 72 -11.51 2.06 1.02
CA GLU A 72 -10.74 3.14 0.38
C GLU A 72 -10.27 4.20 1.40
N TRP A 73 -11.16 4.68 2.27
CA TRP A 73 -10.77 5.66 3.30
C TRP A 73 -9.74 5.09 4.26
N SER A 74 -9.85 3.81 4.61
CA SER A 74 -8.86 3.16 5.46
C SER A 74 -7.49 3.12 4.80
N GLN A 75 -7.42 2.91 3.49
CA GLN A 75 -6.18 2.97 2.72
C GLN A 75 -5.51 4.33 2.84
N TRP A 76 -6.24 5.43 2.59
CA TRP A 76 -5.70 6.78 2.70
C TRP A 76 -5.17 7.10 4.11
N TYR A 77 -5.92 6.71 5.15
CA TYR A 77 -5.50 6.90 6.54
C TYR A 77 -4.29 6.05 6.90
N MET A 78 -4.25 4.80 6.44
CA MET A 78 -3.17 3.88 6.70
C MET A 78 -1.87 4.32 6.01
N GLN A 79 -1.96 4.81 4.78
CA GLN A 79 -0.82 5.33 4.06
C GLN A 79 -0.27 6.61 4.71
N THR A 80 -1.16 7.54 5.10
CA THR A 80 -0.79 8.70 5.92
C THR A 80 -0.08 8.26 7.20
N PHE A 81 -0.62 7.26 7.87
CA PHE A 81 -0.03 6.70 9.08
C PHE A 81 1.36 6.11 8.83
N ALA A 82 1.54 5.34 7.75
CA ALA A 82 2.83 4.79 7.36
C ALA A 82 3.87 5.89 7.08
N ILE A 83 3.50 6.97 6.40
CA ILE A 83 4.35 8.14 6.15
C ILE A 83 4.80 8.76 7.48
N VAL A 84 3.87 8.99 8.41
CA VAL A 84 4.17 9.54 9.73
C VAL A 84 5.13 8.64 10.51
N LEU A 85 4.92 7.32 10.51
CA LEU A 85 5.83 6.37 11.16
C LEU A 85 7.23 6.39 10.52
N CYS A 86 7.33 6.50 9.19
CA CYS A 86 8.60 6.66 8.50
C CYS A 86 9.34 7.94 8.93
N CYS A 87 8.65 9.07 9.02
CA CYS A 87 9.20 10.33 9.49
C CYS A 87 9.75 10.23 10.93
N PHE A 88 9.01 9.60 11.85
CA PHE A 88 9.49 9.38 13.20
C PHE A 88 10.73 8.48 13.23
N ASN A 89 10.71 7.34 12.51
CA ASN A 89 11.87 6.45 12.44
C ASN A 89 13.09 7.18 11.88
N TYR A 90 12.94 7.98 10.81
CA TYR A 90 14.02 8.81 10.28
C TYR A 90 14.68 9.68 11.36
N VAL A 91 13.88 10.47 12.09
CA VAL A 91 14.40 11.40 13.12
C VAL A 91 15.13 10.64 14.23
N PHE A 92 14.53 9.56 14.75
CA PHE A 92 15.16 8.80 15.84
C PHE A 92 16.43 8.08 15.40
N LEU A 93 16.45 7.53 14.19
CA LEU A 93 17.63 6.85 13.65
C LEU A 93 18.77 7.82 13.35
N ILE A 94 18.49 9.04 12.87
CA ILE A 94 19.53 10.07 12.70
C ILE A 94 20.17 10.41 14.04
N ARG A 95 19.37 10.59 15.10
CA ARG A 95 19.87 10.87 16.45
C ARG A 95 20.72 9.73 17.01
N ALA A 96 20.35 8.48 16.72
CA ALA A 96 21.13 7.30 17.09
C ALA A 96 22.28 6.97 16.11
N ASN A 97 22.66 7.91 15.23
CA ASN A 97 23.71 7.76 14.21
C ASN A 97 23.53 6.54 13.26
N ARG A 98 22.28 6.08 13.07
CA ARG A 98 21.89 4.99 12.16
C ARG A 98 21.53 5.52 10.77
N ARG A 99 22.47 6.21 10.12
CA ARG A 99 22.21 7.01 8.91
C ARG A 99 21.64 6.20 7.74
N MET A 100 22.08 4.97 7.53
CA MET A 100 21.61 4.15 6.41
C MET A 100 20.15 3.68 6.59
N ALA A 101 19.80 3.20 7.79
CA ALA A 101 18.42 2.87 8.12
C ALA A 101 17.53 4.14 8.08
N ALA A 102 18.05 5.29 8.52
CA ALA A 102 17.31 6.55 8.40
C ALA A 102 17.00 6.91 6.94
N ARG A 103 17.98 6.79 6.04
CA ARG A 103 17.78 7.03 4.59
C ARG A 103 16.73 6.13 3.98
N PHE A 104 16.66 4.85 4.40
CA PHE A 104 15.58 3.95 4.01
C PHE A 104 14.21 4.56 4.29
N PHE A 105 13.94 4.92 5.56
CA PHE A 105 12.62 5.45 5.95
C PHE A 105 12.31 6.81 5.31
N LEU A 106 13.31 7.66 5.08
CA LEU A 106 13.12 8.92 4.39
C LEU A 106 12.66 8.70 2.94
N ILE A 107 13.38 7.89 2.18
CA ILE A 107 13.09 7.66 0.76
C ILE A 107 11.80 6.85 0.59
N PHE A 108 11.63 5.81 1.41
CA PHE A 108 10.43 4.99 1.40
C PHE A 108 9.18 5.82 1.79
N GLY A 109 9.28 6.63 2.85
CA GLY A 109 8.21 7.55 3.25
C GLY A 109 7.89 8.61 2.19
N ALA A 110 8.89 9.14 1.48
CA ALA A 110 8.68 10.04 0.35
C ALA A 110 7.93 9.34 -0.80
N GLY A 111 8.29 8.08 -1.12
CA GLY A 111 7.57 7.26 -2.09
C GLY A 111 6.09 7.07 -1.72
N LEU A 112 5.81 6.70 -0.47
CA LEU A 112 4.44 6.57 0.03
C LEU A 112 3.66 7.89 -0.03
N CYS A 113 4.34 9.03 0.18
CA CYS A 113 3.74 10.36 0.04
C CYS A 113 3.30 10.65 -1.39
N PHE A 114 4.14 10.33 -2.38
CA PHE A 114 3.76 10.48 -3.79
C PHE A 114 2.61 9.58 -4.20
N MET A 115 2.59 8.34 -3.69
CA MET A 115 1.45 7.43 -3.88
C MET A 115 0.17 8.03 -3.26
N LEU A 116 0.25 8.65 -2.07
CA LEU A 116 -0.94 9.23 -1.43
C LEU A 116 -1.47 10.44 -2.21
N ILE A 117 -0.56 11.25 -2.75
CA ILE A 117 -0.90 12.39 -3.61
C ILE A 117 -1.57 11.90 -4.90
N GLU A 118 -1.15 10.76 -5.43
CA GLU A 118 -1.78 10.13 -6.59
C GLU A 118 -3.18 9.62 -6.27
N ASP A 119 -3.31 8.79 -5.23
CA ASP A 119 -4.58 8.22 -4.78
C ASP A 119 -5.64 9.30 -4.48
N THR A 120 -5.23 10.40 -3.83
CA THR A 120 -6.16 11.47 -3.44
C THR A 120 -6.39 12.54 -4.50
N GLY A 121 -5.41 12.74 -5.39
CA GLY A 121 -5.43 13.80 -6.40
C GLY A 121 -5.88 13.34 -7.78
N ASP A 122 -6.07 12.04 -7.98
CA ASP A 122 -6.46 11.42 -9.23
C ASP A 122 -5.53 11.76 -10.42
N ILE A 123 -4.25 11.98 -10.12
CA ILE A 123 -3.27 12.55 -11.06
C ILE A 123 -3.10 11.65 -12.29
N ARG A 124 -3.15 10.33 -12.10
CA ARG A 124 -3.10 9.34 -13.17
C ARG A 124 -4.18 9.58 -14.21
N HIS A 125 -5.43 9.72 -13.80
CA HIS A 125 -6.55 9.87 -14.73
C HIS A 125 -6.49 11.22 -15.45
N VAL A 126 -6.04 12.29 -14.78
CA VAL A 126 -5.78 13.59 -15.41
C VAL A 126 -4.67 13.48 -16.48
N LEU A 127 -3.57 12.80 -16.16
CA LEU A 127 -2.47 12.57 -17.10
C LEU A 127 -2.94 11.76 -18.31
N SER A 128 -3.64 10.66 -18.06
CA SER A 128 -4.20 9.80 -19.09
C SER A 128 -5.20 10.54 -19.99
N ALA A 129 -6.09 11.36 -19.43
CA ALA A 129 -7.03 12.17 -20.20
C ALA A 129 -6.30 13.21 -21.08
N THR A 130 -5.31 13.91 -20.51
CA THR A 130 -4.48 14.86 -21.27
C THR A 130 -3.73 14.16 -22.41
N PHE A 131 -3.22 12.95 -22.17
CA PHE A 131 -2.52 12.15 -23.17
C PHE A 131 -3.48 11.72 -24.30
N ARG A 132 -4.70 11.31 -23.95
CA ARG A 132 -5.76 11.01 -24.91
C ARG A 132 -6.09 12.21 -25.80
N ASP A 133 -6.25 13.38 -25.22
CA ASP A 133 -6.60 14.61 -25.96
C ASP A 133 -5.51 15.01 -26.97
N GLN A 134 -4.25 14.66 -26.70
CA GLN A 134 -3.11 14.99 -27.55
C GLN A 134 -2.80 13.92 -28.61
N PHE A 135 -2.95 12.64 -28.27
CA PHE A 135 -2.47 11.53 -29.10
C PHE A 135 -3.58 10.60 -29.61
N GLY A 136 -4.82 10.78 -29.15
CA GLY A 136 -5.97 9.95 -29.50
C GLY A 136 -6.17 8.75 -28.57
N ASP A 137 -7.11 7.87 -28.93
CA ASP A 137 -7.47 6.68 -28.14
C ASP A 137 -6.39 5.57 -28.18
N GLU A 138 -5.55 5.57 -29.21
CA GLU A 138 -4.49 4.57 -29.42
C GLU A 138 -3.15 5.23 -29.74
N VAL A 139 -2.09 4.75 -29.08
CA VAL A 139 -0.72 5.20 -29.30
C VAL A 139 0.17 3.97 -29.47
N PHE A 140 0.88 3.89 -30.60
CA PHE A 140 1.66 2.70 -31.00
C PHE A 140 0.84 1.40 -31.07
N GLY A 141 -0.47 1.48 -31.38
CA GLY A 141 -1.37 0.33 -31.43
C GLY A 141 -1.75 -0.22 -30.04
N LEU A 142 -1.53 0.56 -28.99
CA LEU A 142 -1.91 0.25 -27.61
C LEU A 142 -2.88 1.31 -27.11
N HIS A 143 -3.77 0.92 -26.19
CA HIS A 143 -4.71 1.83 -25.55
C HIS A 143 -3.97 2.97 -24.82
N TYR A 144 -4.41 4.23 -25.00
CA TYR A 144 -3.72 5.41 -24.48
C TYR A 144 -3.37 5.32 -22.99
N ARG A 145 -4.28 4.79 -22.16
CA ARG A 145 -4.08 4.61 -20.71
C ARG A 145 -2.89 3.71 -20.40
N PHE A 146 -2.67 2.64 -21.15
CA PHE A 146 -1.52 1.77 -20.91
C PHE A 146 -0.20 2.52 -21.15
N VAL A 147 -0.15 3.31 -22.23
CA VAL A 147 1.05 4.07 -22.61
C VAL A 147 1.34 5.20 -21.62
N ALA A 148 0.31 5.84 -21.06
CA ALA A 148 0.44 6.91 -20.08
C ALA A 148 0.65 6.41 -18.64
N ASP A 149 -0.16 5.46 -18.19
CA ASP A 149 -0.20 5.01 -16.80
C ASP A 149 1.02 4.14 -16.44
N PHE A 150 1.50 3.29 -17.36
CA PHE A 150 2.60 2.37 -17.04
C PHE A 150 3.92 3.08 -16.69
N PRO A 151 4.41 4.06 -17.49
CA PRO A 151 5.59 4.85 -17.11
C PRO A 151 5.37 5.67 -15.83
N TYR A 152 4.15 6.15 -15.62
CA TYR A 152 3.78 6.91 -14.43
C TYR A 152 3.87 6.05 -13.16
N PHE A 153 3.30 4.84 -13.17
CA PHE A 153 3.44 3.90 -12.06
C PHE A 153 4.88 3.44 -11.85
N ALA A 154 5.65 3.22 -12.93
CA ALA A 154 7.07 2.90 -12.81
C ALA A 154 7.85 4.04 -12.10
N LEU A 155 7.51 5.30 -12.39
CA LEU A 155 8.09 6.45 -11.72
C LEU A 155 7.71 6.49 -10.23
N LEU A 156 6.43 6.30 -9.88
CA LEU A 156 5.98 6.25 -8.49
C LEU A 156 6.65 5.11 -7.69
N ALA A 157 6.75 3.92 -8.29
CA ALA A 157 7.37 2.76 -7.67
C ALA A 157 8.90 2.88 -7.53
N SER A 158 9.54 3.78 -8.29
CA SER A 158 11.01 3.91 -8.30
C SER A 158 11.59 4.31 -6.95
N LEU A 159 10.90 5.17 -6.17
CA LEU A 159 11.38 5.62 -4.86
C LEU A 159 11.34 4.50 -3.81
N PRO A 160 10.21 3.80 -3.58
CA PRO A 160 10.21 2.62 -2.73
C PRO A 160 11.21 1.56 -3.20
N ALA A 161 11.25 1.25 -4.50
CA ALA A 161 12.18 0.26 -5.04
C ALA A 161 13.64 0.64 -4.76
N TYR A 162 14.02 1.90 -4.96
CA TYR A 162 15.35 2.41 -4.62
C TYR A 162 15.65 2.28 -3.12
N ALA A 163 14.70 2.61 -2.24
CA ALA A 163 14.86 2.39 -0.81
C ALA A 163 15.14 0.91 -0.49
N PHE A 164 14.40 -0.01 -1.13
CA PHE A 164 14.60 -1.45 -0.93
C PHE A 164 15.95 -1.95 -1.43
N LEU A 165 16.30 -1.65 -2.67
CA LEU A 165 17.50 -2.18 -3.31
C LEU A 165 18.77 -1.72 -2.60
N PHE A 166 18.83 -0.47 -2.14
CA PHE A 166 20.05 0.10 -1.60
C PHE A 166 20.13 0.12 -0.08
N TYR A 167 18.98 0.15 0.62
CA TYR A 167 18.96 0.36 2.07
C TYR A 167 18.24 -0.70 2.88
N ALA A 168 17.49 -1.64 2.27
CA ALA A 168 16.68 -2.59 3.05
C ALA A 168 17.48 -3.48 3.99
N ARG A 169 18.74 -3.81 3.65
CA ARG A 169 19.63 -4.60 4.52
C ARG A 169 19.79 -3.99 5.93
N HIS A 170 19.70 -2.68 6.05
CA HIS A 170 19.82 -1.94 7.31
C HIS A 170 18.52 -1.94 8.13
N VAL A 171 17.42 -2.47 7.58
CA VAL A 171 16.09 -2.52 8.18
C VAL A 171 15.60 -3.98 8.36
N TRP A 172 16.16 -4.91 7.58
CA TRP A 172 15.84 -6.35 7.59
C TRP A 172 16.39 -7.17 8.76
N LEU A 173 16.99 -6.51 9.76
CA LEU A 173 17.67 -7.15 10.89
C LEU A 173 16.70 -7.95 11.80
N SER A 174 15.40 -7.71 11.68
CA SER A 174 14.34 -8.50 12.33
C SER A 174 13.66 -9.43 11.33
N PHE A 175 13.72 -10.75 11.58
CA PHE A 175 13.05 -11.77 10.76
C PHE A 175 11.56 -11.46 10.56
N ARG A 176 10.87 -11.05 11.63
CA ARG A 176 9.45 -10.67 11.55
C ARG A 176 9.26 -9.43 10.69
N SER A 177 10.09 -8.40 10.84
CA SER A 177 9.98 -7.19 9.99
C SER A 177 10.21 -7.51 8.52
N ARG A 178 11.21 -8.34 8.22
CA ARG A 178 11.57 -8.76 6.86
C ARG A 178 10.41 -9.45 6.14
N LEU A 179 9.71 -10.37 6.79
CA LEU A 179 8.59 -11.07 6.17
C LEU A 179 7.44 -10.11 5.83
N HIS A 180 7.05 -9.26 6.78
CA HIS A 180 5.94 -8.33 6.58
C HIS A 180 6.27 -7.28 5.52
N ILE A 181 7.49 -6.73 5.53
CA ILE A 181 7.85 -5.70 4.55
C ILE A 181 7.93 -6.26 3.13
N PHE A 182 8.51 -7.46 2.98
CA PHE A 182 8.60 -8.12 1.68
C PHE A 182 7.20 -8.48 1.16
N ALA A 183 6.36 -9.08 2.00
CA ALA A 183 4.99 -9.42 1.63
C ALA A 183 4.17 -8.17 1.29
N GLY A 184 4.24 -7.12 2.12
CA GLY A 184 3.52 -5.86 1.89
C GLY A 184 3.92 -5.18 0.59
N VAL A 185 5.22 -5.04 0.32
CA VAL A 185 5.72 -4.45 -0.94
C VAL A 185 5.35 -5.32 -2.14
N SER A 186 5.41 -6.64 -1.99
CA SER A 186 5.05 -7.54 -3.09
C SER A 186 3.56 -7.47 -3.43
N LEU A 187 2.68 -7.37 -2.42
CA LEU A 187 1.26 -7.17 -2.63
C LEU A 187 0.96 -5.80 -3.24
N TYR A 188 1.61 -4.74 -2.76
CA TYR A 188 1.44 -3.40 -3.33
C TYR A 188 1.94 -3.33 -4.78
N ALA A 189 3.08 -3.96 -5.08
CA ALA A 189 3.59 -4.06 -6.44
C ALA A 189 2.64 -4.88 -7.34
N LEU A 190 2.03 -5.94 -6.81
CA LEU A 190 1.03 -6.73 -7.53
C LEU A 190 -0.18 -5.86 -7.88
N ALA A 191 -0.71 -5.09 -6.92
CA ALA A 191 -1.83 -4.17 -7.14
C ALA A 191 -1.48 -3.09 -8.17
N ALA A 192 -0.34 -2.41 -8.02
CA ALA A 192 0.09 -1.40 -8.97
C ALA A 192 0.30 -1.95 -10.40
N ILE A 193 0.88 -3.16 -10.52
CA ILE A 193 1.05 -3.83 -11.82
C ILE A 193 -0.31 -4.24 -12.40
N SER A 194 -1.23 -4.79 -11.60
CA SER A 194 -2.56 -5.15 -12.07
C SER A 194 -3.32 -3.91 -12.54
N SER A 195 -3.23 -2.80 -11.79
CA SER A 195 -3.81 -1.51 -12.12
C SER A 195 -3.26 -0.96 -13.44
N ALA A 196 -1.93 -1.02 -13.63
CA ALA A 196 -1.30 -0.60 -14.89
C ALA A 196 -1.68 -1.49 -16.08
N LEU A 197 -1.97 -2.78 -15.85
CA LEU A 197 -2.35 -3.76 -16.86
C LEU A 197 -3.87 -3.86 -17.08
N ARG A 198 -4.71 -3.15 -16.32
CA ARG A 198 -6.16 -3.34 -16.33
C ARG A 198 -6.82 -3.16 -17.70
N HIS A 199 -6.26 -2.28 -18.53
CA HIS A 199 -6.71 -2.02 -19.90
C HIS A 199 -5.97 -2.85 -20.96
N PHE A 200 -4.95 -3.62 -20.58
CA PHE A 200 -4.24 -4.48 -21.52
C PHE A 200 -5.09 -5.71 -21.85
N ARG A 201 -5.69 -5.72 -23.04
CA ARG A 201 -6.55 -6.82 -23.54
C ARG A 201 -7.71 -7.18 -22.59
N ASP A 202 -8.31 -6.16 -21.97
CA ASP A 202 -9.46 -6.30 -21.06
C ASP A 202 -9.19 -7.23 -19.87
N PHE A 203 -7.97 -7.20 -19.34
CA PHE A 203 -7.53 -8.10 -18.27
C PHE A 203 -8.49 -8.10 -17.08
N TYR A 204 -8.93 -6.93 -16.60
CA TYR A 204 -9.84 -6.83 -15.45
C TYR A 204 -11.21 -7.41 -15.76
N THR A 205 -11.79 -7.08 -16.90
CA THR A 205 -13.10 -7.61 -17.31
C THR A 205 -13.07 -9.14 -17.40
N ARG A 206 -12.02 -9.72 -18.00
CA ARG A 206 -11.87 -11.19 -18.11
C ARG A 206 -11.67 -11.86 -16.75
N LEU A 207 -10.87 -11.25 -15.88
CA LEU A 207 -10.64 -11.78 -14.54
C LEU A 207 -11.93 -11.69 -13.70
N GLY A 208 -12.65 -10.57 -13.77
CA GLY A 208 -13.92 -10.39 -13.09
C GLY A 208 -14.99 -11.36 -13.57
N GLU A 209 -15.12 -11.56 -14.88
CA GLU A 209 -16.02 -12.57 -15.46
C GLU A 209 -15.67 -13.97 -14.93
N TRP A 210 -14.38 -14.33 -14.92
CA TRP A 210 -13.94 -15.62 -14.39
C TRP A 210 -14.28 -15.78 -12.91
N ILE A 211 -14.05 -14.75 -12.08
CA ILE A 211 -14.40 -14.76 -10.66
C ILE A 211 -15.91 -14.92 -10.49
N ASP A 212 -16.72 -14.12 -11.18
CA ASP A 212 -18.17 -14.18 -11.06
C ASP A 212 -18.71 -15.55 -11.50
N ALA A 213 -18.22 -16.10 -12.61
CA ALA A 213 -18.63 -17.41 -13.12
C ALA A 213 -18.27 -18.57 -12.18
N ASN A 214 -17.06 -18.57 -11.60
CA ASN A 214 -16.53 -19.73 -10.87
C ASN A 214 -16.68 -19.62 -9.35
N ILE A 215 -16.81 -18.40 -8.80
CA ILE A 215 -16.83 -18.15 -7.36
C ILE A 215 -18.20 -17.64 -6.91
N LEU A 216 -18.79 -16.68 -7.63
CA LEU A 216 -20.05 -16.04 -7.22
C LEU A 216 -21.29 -16.65 -7.89
N GLY A 217 -21.10 -17.43 -8.97
CA GLY A 217 -22.17 -18.11 -9.70
C GLY A 217 -23.02 -17.17 -10.56
N PHE A 218 -22.41 -16.19 -11.23
CA PHE A 218 -23.10 -15.16 -12.02
C PHE A 218 -24.08 -14.31 -11.21
N ARG A 219 -23.66 -13.92 -10.00
CA ARG A 219 -24.50 -13.18 -9.04
C ARG A 219 -23.95 -11.81 -8.72
N PHE A 220 -22.80 -11.43 -9.26
CA PHE A 220 -22.24 -10.12 -9.01
C PHE A 220 -23.23 -9.03 -9.47
N PRO A 221 -23.69 -8.13 -8.57
CA PRO A 221 -24.67 -7.13 -8.95
C PRO A 221 -24.00 -6.00 -9.73
N ILE A 222 -24.59 -5.71 -10.89
CA ILE A 222 -24.13 -4.67 -11.79
C ILE A 222 -25.09 -3.48 -11.61
N PRO A 223 -24.59 -2.28 -11.28
CA PRO A 223 -25.43 -1.08 -11.15
C PRO A 223 -26.25 -0.80 -12.41
N ASP A 224 -27.45 -0.27 -12.24
CA ASP A 224 -28.32 0.09 -13.36
C ASP A 224 -27.64 1.08 -14.31
N GLY A 225 -27.73 0.82 -15.61
CA GLY A 225 -27.10 1.63 -16.65
C GLY A 225 -25.61 1.34 -16.87
N LEU A 226 -24.99 0.49 -16.06
CA LEU A 226 -23.63 0.02 -16.26
C LEU A 226 -23.62 -1.24 -17.15
N GLY A 227 -22.75 -1.27 -18.16
CA GLY A 227 -22.56 -2.46 -18.99
C GLY A 227 -21.98 -3.64 -18.19
N GLN A 228 -22.28 -4.87 -18.62
CA GLN A 228 -21.82 -6.08 -17.94
C GLN A 228 -20.28 -6.15 -17.82
N GLU A 229 -19.60 -5.73 -18.89
CA GLU A 229 -18.14 -5.61 -18.98
C GLU A 229 -17.54 -4.71 -17.89
N TRP A 230 -18.25 -3.63 -17.54
CA TRP A 230 -17.85 -2.70 -16.49
C TRP A 230 -18.16 -3.26 -15.11
N GLY A 231 -19.24 -4.03 -14.95
CA GLY A 231 -19.52 -4.75 -13.71
C GLY A 231 -18.36 -5.68 -13.34
N TYR A 232 -17.89 -6.48 -14.30
CA TYR A 232 -16.74 -7.36 -14.09
C TYR A 232 -15.43 -6.60 -13.85
N PHE A 233 -15.23 -5.48 -14.53
CA PHE A 233 -14.10 -4.60 -14.25
C PHE A 233 -14.09 -4.17 -12.78
N TYR A 234 -15.21 -3.68 -12.26
CA TYR A 234 -15.31 -3.19 -10.89
C TYR A 234 -15.28 -4.28 -9.81
N LEU A 235 -15.66 -5.51 -10.13
CA LEU A 235 -15.44 -6.64 -9.22
C LEU A 235 -13.94 -6.82 -8.90
N VAL A 236 -13.07 -6.55 -9.86
CA VAL A 236 -11.61 -6.62 -9.67
C VAL A 236 -11.08 -5.32 -9.06
N ASP A 237 -11.38 -4.19 -9.66
CA ASP A 237 -10.89 -2.85 -9.26
C ASP A 237 -11.35 -2.45 -7.84
N GLY A 238 -12.57 -2.83 -7.46
CA GLY A 238 -13.09 -2.58 -6.12
C GLY A 238 -12.73 -3.71 -5.14
N PRO A 239 -13.60 -4.72 -4.93
CA PRO A 239 -13.41 -5.71 -3.86
C PRO A 239 -12.04 -6.37 -3.82
N LEU A 240 -11.46 -6.74 -4.96
CA LEU A 240 -10.21 -7.50 -4.99
C LEU A 240 -8.97 -6.60 -4.81
N GLU A 241 -8.81 -5.58 -5.65
CA GLU A 241 -7.65 -4.68 -5.62
C GLU A 241 -7.59 -3.90 -4.30
N GLU A 242 -8.68 -3.26 -3.87
CA GLU A 242 -8.75 -2.52 -2.60
C GLU A 242 -8.40 -3.41 -1.39
N THR A 243 -8.84 -4.68 -1.40
CA THR A 243 -8.47 -5.64 -0.34
C THR A 243 -6.97 -5.90 -0.34
N ILE A 244 -6.36 -6.09 -1.51
CA ILE A 244 -4.93 -6.36 -1.65
C ILE A 244 -4.12 -5.13 -1.21
N GLU A 245 -4.53 -3.93 -1.59
CA GLU A 245 -3.84 -2.68 -1.25
C GLU A 245 -3.91 -2.39 0.25
N VAL A 246 -5.08 -2.54 0.87
CA VAL A 246 -5.24 -2.40 2.32
C VAL A 246 -4.40 -3.44 3.08
N LEU A 247 -4.38 -4.70 2.63
CA LEU A 247 -3.50 -5.73 3.22
C LEU A 247 -2.02 -5.38 3.05
N ALA A 248 -1.62 -4.88 1.88
CA ALA A 248 -0.26 -4.46 1.59
C ALA A 248 0.20 -3.34 2.54
N LEU A 249 -0.59 -2.27 2.68
CA LEU A 249 -0.34 -1.17 3.60
C LEU A 249 -0.31 -1.63 5.05
N THR A 250 -1.19 -2.55 5.44
CA THR A 250 -1.20 -3.16 6.79
C THR A 250 0.14 -3.81 7.10
N LEU A 251 0.66 -4.60 6.17
CA LEU A 251 1.92 -5.32 6.32
C LEU A 251 3.11 -4.35 6.36
N ILE A 252 3.08 -3.30 5.55
CA ILE A 252 4.08 -2.22 5.57
C ILE A 252 4.11 -1.54 6.94
N ILE A 253 2.95 -1.09 7.47
CA ILE A 253 2.84 -0.47 8.79
C ILE A 253 3.31 -1.42 9.89
N THR A 254 2.90 -2.69 9.81
CA THR A 254 3.30 -3.73 10.75
C THR A 254 4.82 -3.93 10.76
N ALA A 255 5.46 -3.89 9.59
CA ALA A 255 6.91 -3.97 9.48
C ALA A 255 7.61 -2.74 10.08
N ILE A 256 7.12 -1.53 9.80
CA ILE A 256 7.67 -0.29 10.36
C ILE A 256 7.57 -0.31 11.89
N LEU A 257 6.40 -0.65 12.44
CA LEU A 257 6.20 -0.76 13.90
C LEU A 257 7.05 -1.88 14.52
N ALA A 258 7.20 -3.02 13.84
CA ALA A 258 8.06 -4.11 14.31
C ALA A 258 9.54 -3.73 14.32
N PHE A 259 9.99 -2.98 13.32
CA PHE A 259 11.32 -2.39 13.30
C PHE A 259 11.49 -1.42 14.47
N THR A 260 10.57 -0.47 14.64
CA THR A 260 10.58 0.48 15.76
C THR A 260 10.65 -0.23 17.12
N ALA A 261 9.86 -1.28 17.33
CA ALA A 261 9.85 -2.03 18.58
C ALA A 261 11.20 -2.70 18.88
N ASN A 262 11.90 -3.21 17.85
CA ASN A 262 13.24 -3.79 18.02
C ASN A 262 14.32 -2.73 18.20
N PHE A 263 14.20 -1.61 17.50
CA PHE A 263 15.10 -0.47 17.69
C PHE A 263 15.02 0.06 19.12
N ARG A 264 13.80 0.24 19.62
CA ARG A 264 13.53 0.58 21.02
C ARG A 264 14.16 -0.41 21.96
N ALA A 265 13.86 -1.70 21.81
CA ALA A 265 14.40 -2.73 22.69
C ALA A 265 15.93 -2.97 22.58
N GLY A 266 16.69 -2.13 21.87
CA GLY A 266 18.14 -2.26 21.70
C GLY A 266 18.56 -3.51 20.92
N ARG A 267 17.66 -4.11 20.13
CA ARG A 267 17.88 -5.39 19.44
C ARG A 267 18.49 -5.24 18.05
N LEU A 268 18.79 -4.03 17.60
CA LEU A 268 19.47 -3.80 16.33
C LEU A 268 21.00 -3.84 16.54
N PRO A 269 21.75 -4.61 15.75
CA PRO A 269 23.22 -4.70 15.84
C PRO A 269 23.86 -3.32 15.70
N ALA A 270 25.05 -3.07 16.25
CA ALA A 270 25.68 -1.75 16.24
C ALA A 270 26.01 -1.27 14.81
N SER A 271 26.08 0.06 14.58
CA SER A 271 26.25 0.66 13.24
C SER A 271 27.58 0.31 12.53
N GLY A 272 28.49 -0.41 13.19
CA GLY A 272 29.78 -0.84 12.65
C GLY A 272 29.92 -2.35 12.42
N GLU A 273 28.92 -3.16 12.78
CA GLU A 273 28.98 -4.63 12.60
C GLU A 273 28.38 -5.10 11.26
N GLU A 274 27.83 -4.19 10.46
CA GLU A 274 27.11 -4.52 9.23
C GLU A 274 28.01 -4.87 8.02
N THR A 275 29.33 -4.94 8.20
CA THR A 275 30.31 -5.09 7.09
C THR A 275 30.98 -6.46 6.96
N ALA A 276 30.55 -7.49 7.68
CA ALA A 276 31.29 -8.78 7.72
C ALA A 276 30.67 -9.97 6.94
N ASN A 277 29.55 -9.81 6.22
CA ASN A 277 28.95 -10.90 5.44
C ASN A 277 28.56 -10.47 4.02
#